data_AF-A0AAD3HDF6-F1
#
_entry.id   AF-A0AAD3HDF6-F1
#
_cell.length_a   1.000
_cell.length_b   1.000
_cell.length_c   1.000
_cell.angle_alpha   90.00
_cell.angle_beta   90.00
_cell.angle_gamma   90.00
#
_symmetry.space_group_name_H-M   'P 1'
#
loop_
_entity.id
_entity.type
_entity.pdbx_description
1 polymer ?
#
loop_
_entity_poly.entity_id
_entity_poly.type
_entity_poly.pdbx_seq_one_letter_code
_entity_poly.pdbx_strand_id
1 'polypeptide(L)'
;MAKEGKKDAALSKLSQEEQLRRENNASEKPKSMTIISRLMLFFLFPTFVGSAGLLSSHLQNMYGKNPVEMNFDRDFVYPFLVTVVLVVIVSIQTGNFSSYKASPLVSWPKVVKKRKIVRKTVVLDDDGNVIEDEGMIKKLLAEKTEQAKKDD
;
A
#
# COMPACT_ATOMS: atom_id res chain seq x y z
N MET A 1 42.80 -13.41 -18.96
CA MET A 1 42.36 -13.23 -17.56
C MET A 1 41.18 -12.26 -17.36
N ALA A 2 40.57 -11.66 -18.40
CA ALA A 2 39.51 -10.63 -18.24
C ALA A 2 38.06 -11.14 -18.01
N LYS A 3 37.84 -12.44 -17.79
CA LYS A 3 36.49 -13.04 -17.70
C LYS A 3 35.92 -13.12 -16.27
N GLU A 4 36.73 -12.96 -15.23
CA GLU A 4 36.26 -13.07 -13.84
C GLU A 4 35.59 -11.79 -13.33
N GLY A 5 36.20 -10.61 -13.51
CA GLY A 5 35.63 -9.35 -13.01
C GLY A 5 34.26 -8.96 -13.59
N LYS A 6 33.87 -9.49 -14.76
CA LYS A 6 32.53 -9.28 -15.33
C LYS A 6 31.43 -10.08 -14.62
N LYS A 7 31.76 -11.21 -13.99
CA LYS A 7 30.79 -12.03 -13.26
C LYS A 7 30.44 -11.40 -11.91
N ASP A 8 31.44 -10.84 -11.24
CA ASP A 8 31.26 -10.20 -9.93
C ASP A 8 30.43 -8.90 -10.03
N ALA A 9 30.63 -8.13 -11.10
CA ALA A 9 29.85 -6.93 -11.39
C ALA A 9 28.39 -7.23 -11.81
N ALA A 10 28.11 -8.42 -12.34
CA ALA A 10 26.76 -8.85 -12.67
C ALA A 10 26.01 -9.35 -11.42
N LEU A 11 26.71 -10.05 -10.53
CA LEU A 11 26.18 -10.54 -9.25
C LEU A 11 25.83 -9.41 -8.28
N SER A 12 26.68 -8.37 -8.20
CA SER A 12 26.41 -7.21 -7.36
C SER A 12 25.17 -6.42 -7.82
N LYS A 13 24.98 -6.27 -9.13
CA LYS A 13 23.78 -5.64 -9.73
C LYS A 13 22.51 -6.46 -9.48
N LEU A 14 22.59 -7.79 -9.57
CA LEU A 14 21.48 -8.70 -9.28
C LEU A 14 21.06 -8.60 -7.81
N SER A 15 22.03 -8.58 -6.90
CA SER A 15 21.78 -8.40 -5.46
C SER A 15 21.18 -7.03 -5.14
N GLN A 16 21.66 -5.96 -5.79
CA GLN A 16 21.08 -4.61 -5.62
C GLN A 16 19.65 -4.52 -6.17
N GLU A 17 19.37 -5.15 -7.31
CA GLU A 17 18.04 -5.16 -7.93
C GLU A 17 17.03 -6.00 -7.12
N GLU A 18 17.50 -7.08 -6.46
CA GLU A 18 16.71 -7.84 -5.49
C GLU A 18 16.44 -7.05 -4.20
N GLN A 19 17.41 -6.29 -3.69
CA GLN A 19 17.21 -5.42 -2.52
C GLN A 19 16.22 -4.28 -2.82
N LEU A 20 16.37 -3.59 -3.97
CA LEU A 20 15.42 -2.58 -4.43
C LEU A 20 14.01 -3.15 -4.68
N ARG A 21 13.91 -4.42 -5.11
CA ARG A 21 12.62 -5.13 -5.21
C ARG A 21 12.03 -5.45 -3.85
N ARG A 22 12.84 -5.80 -2.85
CA ARG A 22 12.36 -6.03 -1.48
C ARG A 22 11.89 -4.74 -0.82
N GLU A 23 12.62 -3.64 -0.97
CA GLU A 23 12.22 -2.32 -0.43
C GLU A 23 10.93 -1.79 -1.09
N ASN A 24 10.81 -1.85 -2.42
CA ASN A 24 9.59 -1.40 -3.11
C ASN A 24 8.36 -2.28 -2.83
N ASN A 25 8.53 -3.55 -2.45
CA ASN A 25 7.43 -4.43 -2.05
C ASN A 25 7.13 -4.40 -0.54
N ALA A 26 8.02 -3.86 0.28
CA ALA A 26 7.86 -3.78 1.74
C ALA A 26 7.12 -2.52 2.22
N SER A 27 6.79 -1.58 1.33
CA SER A 27 6.26 -0.26 1.70
C SER A 27 4.74 -0.13 1.76
N GLU A 28 3.98 -1.22 1.78
CA GLU A 28 2.59 -1.17 2.27
C GLU A 28 2.59 -1.67 3.71
N LYS A 29 3.16 -0.84 4.61
CA LYS A 29 2.96 -1.06 6.04
C LYS A 29 1.45 -1.00 6.28
N PRO A 30 0.83 -2.04 6.86
CA PRO A 30 -0.59 -2.00 7.15
C PRO A 30 -0.85 -0.75 7.99
N LYS A 31 -1.74 0.12 7.51
CA LYS A 31 -2.07 1.38 8.18
C LYS A 31 -2.74 1.02 9.50
N SER A 32 -1.95 0.83 10.55
CA SER A 32 -2.45 0.54 11.88
C SER A 32 -3.32 1.71 12.29
N MET A 33 -4.61 1.46 12.48
CA MET A 33 -5.55 2.46 12.96
C MET A 33 -4.99 3.09 14.23
N THR A 34 -4.88 4.41 14.25
CA THR A 34 -4.32 5.14 15.39
C THR A 34 -5.17 4.87 16.64
N ILE A 35 -4.52 4.69 17.78
CA ILE A 35 -5.19 4.41 19.07
C ILE A 35 -6.24 5.49 19.37
N ILE A 36 -5.97 6.74 18.99
CA ILE A 36 -6.90 7.87 19.10
C ILE A 36 -8.18 7.63 18.30
N SER A 37 -8.08 7.11 17.07
CA SER A 37 -9.25 6.83 16.25
C SER A 37 -10.12 5.73 16.87
N ARG A 38 -9.50 4.76 17.55
CA ARG A 38 -10.23 3.73 18.29
C ARG A 38 -10.97 4.36 19.46
N LEU A 39 -10.28 5.11 20.31
CA LEU A 39 -10.89 5.81 21.45
C LEU A 39 -12.04 6.72 21.01
N MET A 40 -11.88 7.45 19.91
CA MET A 40 -12.97 8.25 19.35
C MET A 40 -14.20 7.38 19.03
N LEU A 41 -14.05 6.24 18.35
CA LEU A 41 -15.18 5.32 18.12
C LEU A 41 -15.83 4.80 19.42
N PHE A 42 -15.02 4.51 20.44
CA PHE A 42 -15.51 4.04 21.74
C PHE A 42 -16.36 5.05 22.49
N PHE A 43 -16.08 6.35 22.34
CA PHE A 43 -16.83 7.38 23.05
C PHE A 43 -17.93 8.00 22.17
N LEU A 44 -17.66 8.21 20.89
CA LEU A 44 -18.60 8.88 20.00
C LEU A 44 -19.87 8.06 19.80
N PHE A 45 -19.74 6.74 19.62
CA PHE A 45 -20.90 5.88 19.41
C PHE A 45 -21.84 5.82 20.63
N PRO A 46 -21.37 5.53 21.87
CA PRO A 46 -22.23 5.60 23.05
C PRO A 46 -22.81 6.99 23.32
N THR A 47 -22.05 8.07 23.10
CA THR A 47 -22.59 9.44 23.27
C THR A 47 -23.71 9.75 22.28
N PHE A 48 -23.61 9.25 21.05
CA PHE A 48 -24.65 9.41 20.03
C PHE A 48 -25.92 8.65 20.45
N VAL A 49 -25.78 7.41 20.90
CA VAL A 49 -26.92 6.60 21.34
C VAL A 49 -27.58 7.18 22.60
N GLY A 50 -26.80 7.63 23.58
CA GLY A 50 -27.33 8.34 24.76
C GLY A 50 -28.09 9.62 24.37
N SER A 51 -27.51 10.44 23.49
CA SER A 51 -28.15 11.66 22.99
C SER A 51 -29.43 11.38 22.21
N ALA A 52 -29.46 10.28 21.43
CA ALA A 52 -30.65 9.85 20.71
C ALA A 52 -31.78 9.41 21.66
N GLY A 53 -31.45 8.81 22.81
CA GLY A 53 -32.43 8.48 23.84
C GLY A 53 -33.08 9.73 24.46
N LEU A 54 -32.29 10.76 24.77
CA LEU A 54 -32.82 12.06 25.20
C LEU A 54 -33.68 12.71 24.12
N LEU A 55 -33.21 12.70 22.87
CA LEU A 55 -33.98 13.26 21.75
C LEU A 55 -35.31 12.52 21.55
N SER A 56 -35.31 11.19 21.71
CA SER A 56 -36.51 10.38 21.62
C SER A 56 -37.50 10.72 22.74
N SER A 57 -37.03 10.84 23.98
CA SER A 57 -37.84 11.27 25.13
C SER A 57 -38.41 12.67 24.93
N HIS A 58 -37.60 13.60 24.41
CA HIS A 58 -38.02 14.96 24.10
C HIS A 58 -39.09 15.01 23.00
N LEU A 59 -38.92 14.22 21.92
CA LEU A 59 -39.93 14.09 20.86
C LEU A 59 -41.21 13.45 21.38
N GLN A 60 -41.10 12.46 22.26
CA GLN A 60 -42.24 11.79 22.88
C GLN A 60 -43.00 12.74 23.83
N ASN A 61 -42.31 13.65 24.50
CA ASN A 61 -42.95 14.67 25.32
C ASN A 61 -43.64 15.76 24.47
N MET A 62 -43.04 16.13 23.32
CA MET A 62 -43.62 17.14 22.41
C MET A 62 -44.83 16.61 21.61
N TYR A 63 -44.76 15.37 21.12
CA TYR A 63 -45.73 14.82 20.16
C TYR A 63 -46.53 13.62 20.71
N GLY A 64 -46.18 13.11 21.89
CA GLY A 64 -46.83 11.94 22.48
C GLY A 64 -48.14 12.26 23.17
N LYS A 65 -49.05 11.28 23.17
CA LYS A 65 -50.35 11.38 23.86
C LYS A 65 -50.24 11.35 25.38
N ASN A 66 -49.12 10.85 25.91
CA ASN A 66 -48.84 10.76 27.34
C ASN A 66 -47.50 11.46 27.59
N PRO A 67 -47.46 12.65 28.21
CA PRO A 67 -46.21 13.29 28.56
C PRO A 67 -45.50 12.41 29.60
N VAL A 68 -44.32 11.93 29.24
CA VAL A 68 -43.45 11.16 30.14
C VAL A 68 -42.44 12.15 30.72
N GLU A 69 -42.28 12.15 32.04
CA GLU A 69 -41.23 12.95 32.69
C GLU A 69 -39.85 12.53 32.17
N MET A 70 -39.12 13.53 31.67
CA MET A 70 -37.79 13.36 31.11
C MET A 70 -36.82 12.99 32.23
N ASN A 71 -36.30 11.78 32.19
CA ASN A 71 -35.40 11.26 33.22
C ASN A 71 -34.04 11.05 32.58
N PHE A 72 -33.07 11.91 32.92
CA PHE A 72 -31.72 11.83 32.36
C PHE A 72 -31.08 10.45 32.55
N ASP A 73 -31.25 9.85 33.73
CA ASP A 73 -30.67 8.54 34.03
C ASP A 73 -31.22 7.43 33.14
N ARG A 74 -32.54 7.45 32.90
CA ARG A 74 -33.20 6.44 32.07
C ARG A 74 -33.00 6.70 30.58
N ASP A 75 -33.08 7.96 30.17
CA ASP A 75 -33.18 8.36 28.77
C ASP A 75 -31.79 8.62 28.15
N PHE A 76 -30.76 8.90 28.97
CA PHE A 76 -29.37 9.09 28.53
C PHE A 76 -28.41 8.06 29.14
N VAL A 77 -28.33 7.99 30.46
CA VAL A 77 -27.26 7.26 31.16
C VAL A 77 -27.37 5.77 30.92
N TYR A 78 -28.59 5.22 30.99
CA TYR A 78 -28.84 3.80 30.76
C TYR A 78 -28.44 3.35 29.34
N PRO A 79 -28.95 3.95 28.25
CA PRO A 79 -28.52 3.57 26.90
C PRO A 79 -27.03 3.85 26.64
N PHE A 80 -26.46 4.90 27.24
CA PHE A 80 -25.02 5.17 27.17
C PHE A 80 -24.18 4.05 27.81
N LEU A 81 -24.49 3.66 29.05
CA LEU A 81 -23.73 2.63 29.76
C LEU A 81 -23.87 1.26 29.09
N VAL A 82 -25.08 0.89 28.66
CA VAL A 82 -25.32 -0.37 27.95
C VAL A 82 -24.51 -0.43 26.65
N THR A 83 -24.44 0.68 25.90
CA THR A 83 -23.63 0.73 24.67
C THR A 83 -22.14 0.75 24.94
N VAL A 84 -21.65 1.42 25.98
CA VAL A 84 -20.24 1.34 26.40
C VAL A 84 -19.85 -0.12 26.67
N VAL A 85 -20.65 -0.86 27.45
CA VAL A 85 -20.39 -2.27 27.75
C VAL A 85 -20.36 -3.11 26.47
N LEU A 86 -21.33 -2.91 25.57
CA LEU A 86 -21.38 -3.63 24.30
C LEU A 86 -20.15 -3.36 23.44
N VAL A 87 -19.73 -2.09 23.32
CA VAL A 87 -18.56 -1.72 22.53
C VAL A 87 -17.29 -2.33 23.13
N VAL A 88 -17.16 -2.37 24.47
CA VAL A 88 -16.05 -3.06 25.15
C VAL A 88 -16.02 -4.55 24.81
N ILE A 89 -17.15 -5.25 24.85
CA ILE A 89 -17.26 -6.67 24.51
C ILE A 89 -16.84 -6.91 23.05
N VAL A 90 -17.40 -6.14 22.11
CA VAL A 90 -17.07 -6.22 20.68
C VAL A 90 -15.59 -5.97 20.46
N SER A 91 -14.99 -5.08 21.22
CA SER A 91 -13.58 -4.72 21.05
C SER A 91 -12.64 -5.79 21.58
N ILE A 92 -13.00 -6.48 22.65
CA ILE A 92 -12.27 -7.66 23.11
C ILE A 92 -12.37 -8.76 22.05
N GLN A 93 -13.58 -9.04 21.54
CA GLN A 93 -13.81 -10.07 20.52
C GLN A 93 -13.08 -9.79 19.20
N THR A 94 -13.03 -8.54 18.78
CA THR A 94 -12.37 -8.13 17.53
C THR A 94 -10.86 -7.89 17.68
N GLY A 95 -10.27 -8.20 18.84
CA GLY A 95 -8.83 -8.02 19.07
C GLY A 95 -8.42 -6.55 19.01
N ASN A 96 -9.26 -5.66 19.56
CA ASN A 96 -9.08 -4.21 19.61
C ASN A 96 -8.91 -3.56 18.22
N PHE A 97 -9.62 -4.07 17.21
CA PHE A 97 -9.49 -3.62 15.82
C PHE A 97 -8.02 -3.62 15.33
N SER A 98 -7.23 -4.59 15.80
CA SER A 98 -5.86 -4.79 15.33
C SER A 98 -5.89 -4.98 13.83
N SER A 99 -5.12 -4.17 13.12
CA SER A 99 -5.15 -3.96 11.67
C SER A 99 -5.56 -5.24 10.93
N TYR A 100 -6.79 -5.24 10.41
CA TYR A 100 -7.33 -6.33 9.62
C TYR A 100 -6.47 -6.45 8.37
N LYS A 101 -5.40 -7.24 8.43
CA LYS A 101 -4.87 -7.89 7.23
C LYS A 101 -5.99 -8.84 6.82
N ALA A 102 -6.95 -8.32 6.06
CA ALA A 102 -7.92 -9.16 5.37
C ALA A 102 -7.09 -10.17 4.59
N SER A 103 -7.05 -11.42 5.05
CA SER A 103 -6.54 -12.49 4.21
C SER A 103 -7.62 -12.66 3.15
N PRO A 104 -7.39 -12.22 1.91
CA PRO A 104 -8.44 -12.30 0.91
C PRO A 104 -8.80 -13.77 0.70
N LEU A 105 -10.09 -14.08 0.64
CA LEU A 105 -10.57 -15.44 0.40
C LEU A 105 -10.04 -15.99 -0.93
N VAL A 106 -9.80 -15.09 -1.89
CA VAL A 106 -9.15 -15.36 -3.16
C VAL A 106 -7.98 -14.37 -3.32
N SER A 107 -6.75 -14.86 -3.22
CA SER A 107 -5.57 -14.05 -3.50
C SER A 107 -5.52 -13.75 -4.99
N TRP A 108 -5.83 -12.51 -5.38
CA TRP A 108 -5.67 -12.11 -6.76
C TRP A 108 -4.19 -12.21 -7.15
N PRO A 109 -3.85 -12.77 -8.33
CA PRO A 109 -2.47 -12.79 -8.79
C PRO A 109 -1.95 -11.36 -8.89
N LYS A 110 -0.89 -11.07 -8.12
CA LYS A 110 -0.30 -9.73 -8.06
C LYS A 110 0.30 -9.40 -9.43
N VAL A 111 -0.27 -8.42 -10.13
CA VAL A 111 0.25 -7.97 -11.43
C VAL A 111 1.59 -7.27 -11.19
N VAL A 112 2.69 -7.98 -11.46
CA VAL A 112 4.03 -7.41 -11.39
C VAL A 112 4.32 -6.71 -12.71
N LYS A 113 4.46 -5.38 -12.69
CA LYS A 113 4.97 -4.64 -13.85
C LYS A 113 6.41 -5.08 -14.14
N LYS A 114 6.61 -5.88 -15.19
CA LYS A 114 7.95 -6.22 -15.67
C LYS A 114 8.47 -5.03 -16.48
N ARG A 115 9.59 -4.43 -16.06
CA ARG A 115 10.28 -3.42 -16.89
C ARG A 115 10.93 -4.15 -18.06
N LYS A 116 10.64 -3.71 -19.28
CA LYS A 116 11.31 -4.20 -20.49
C LYS A 116 12.65 -3.49 -20.60
N ILE A 117 13.75 -4.21 -20.36
CA ILE A 117 15.10 -3.67 -20.57
C ILE A 117 15.41 -3.75 -22.05
N VAL A 118 15.55 -2.60 -22.71
CA VAL A 118 16.01 -2.50 -24.11
C VAL A 118 17.49 -2.16 -24.07
N ARG A 119 18.35 -3.10 -24.46
CA ARG A 119 19.78 -2.85 -24.62
C ARG A 119 20.00 -2.28 -26.02
N LYS A 120 20.45 -1.03 -26.11
CA LYS A 120 20.90 -0.43 -27.37
C LYS A 120 22.40 -0.66 -27.49
N THR A 121 22.84 -1.24 -28.60
CA THR A 121 24.26 -1.32 -28.93
C THR A 121 24.68 0.06 -29.43
N VAL A 122 25.59 0.71 -28.69
CA VAL A 122 26.15 2.00 -29.07
C VAL A 122 27.53 1.75 -29.66
N VAL A 123 27.74 2.19 -30.90
CA VAL A 123 29.07 2.19 -31.53
C VAL A 123 29.71 3.53 -31.19
N LEU A 124 30.86 3.48 -30.52
CA LEU A 124 31.66 4.63 -30.16
C LEU A 124 32.78 4.78 -31.18
N ASP A 125 33.04 6.01 -31.60
CA ASP A 125 34.21 6.35 -32.40
C ASP A 125 35.49 6.37 -31.54
N ASP A 126 36.67 6.40 -32.17
CA ASP A 126 37.97 6.38 -31.48
C ASP A 126 38.18 7.59 -30.54
N ASP A 127 37.44 8.68 -30.77
CA ASP A 127 37.39 9.87 -29.91
C ASP A 127 36.36 9.78 -28.77
N GLY A 128 35.66 8.65 -28.62
CA GLY A 128 34.67 8.41 -27.57
C GLY A 128 33.30 9.05 -27.81
N ASN A 129 33.05 9.61 -29.00
CA ASN A 129 31.76 10.18 -29.38
C ASN A 129 30.78 9.11 -29.84
N VAL A 130 29.51 9.29 -29.48
CA VAL A 130 28.41 8.40 -29.89
C VAL A 130 27.99 8.74 -31.32
N ILE A 131 28.16 7.80 -32.24
CA ILE A 131 27.67 7.95 -33.61
C ILE A 131 26.18 7.59 -33.62
N GLU A 132 25.30 8.59 -33.69
CA GLU A 132 23.85 8.39 -33.71
C GLU A 132 23.30 8.10 -35.13
N ASP A 133 24.13 8.27 -36.16
CA ASP A 133 23.72 8.07 -37.55
C ASP A 133 23.68 6.59 -37.96
N GLU A 134 22.47 6.09 -38.18
CA GLU A 134 22.20 4.70 -38.61
C GLU A 134 22.92 4.33 -39.93
N GLY A 135 23.18 5.31 -40.80
CA GLY A 135 23.90 5.12 -42.05
C GLY A 135 25.40 4.86 -41.86
N MET A 136 26.04 5.50 -40.88
CA MET A 136 27.45 5.29 -40.56
C MET A 136 27.68 3.98 -39.82
N ILE A 137 26.79 3.61 -38.90
CA ILE A 137 26.87 2.32 -38.17
C ILE A 137 26.86 1.13 -39.14
N LYS A 138 26.00 1.17 -40.17
CA LYS A 138 25.95 0.10 -41.18
C LYS A 138 27.22 -0.01 -42.02
N LYS A 139 27.84 1.13 -42.36
CA LYS A 139 29.12 1.16 -43.08
C LYS A 139 30.26 0.58 -42.25
N LEU A 140 30.38 0.98 -40.98
CA LEU A 140 31.41 0.47 -40.07
C LEU A 140 31.27 -1.03 -39.78
N LEU A 141 30.03 -1.52 -39.67
CA LEU A 141 29.78 -2.96 -39.53
C LEU A 141 30.15 -3.74 -40.80
N ALA A 142 29.79 -3.22 -41.98
CA ALA A 142 30.16 -3.84 -43.25
C ALA A 142 31.69 -3.89 -43.44
N GLU A 143 32.38 -2.80 -43.14
CA GLU A 143 33.84 -2.69 -43.24
C GLU A 143 34.57 -3.64 -42.28
N LYS A 144 34.12 -3.76 -41.03
CA LYS A 144 34.66 -4.76 -40.08
C LYS A 144 34.44 -6.19 -40.56
N THR A 145 33.32 -6.47 -41.24
CA THR A 145 33.02 -7.81 -41.74
C THR A 145 33.89 -8.17 -42.96
N GLU A 146 34.28 -7.18 -43.76
CA GLU A 146 35.20 -7.36 -44.89
C GLU A 146 36.66 -7.49 -44.44
N GLN A 147 37.10 -6.75 -43.41
CA GLN A 147 38.43 -6.91 -42.83
C GLN A 147 38.60 -8.30 -42.21
N ALA A 148 37.61 -8.80 -41.46
CA ALA A 148 37.66 -10.14 -40.88
C ALA A 148 37.73 -11.28 -41.92
N LYS A 149 37.29 -11.04 -43.17
CA LYS A 149 37.41 -12.01 -44.28
C LYS A 149 38.75 -11.98 -45.01
N LYS A 150 39.56 -10.93 -44.81
CA LYS A 150 40.90 -10.81 -45.42
C LYS A 150 42.01 -11.32 -44.50
N ASP A 151 41.70 -11.45 -43.20
CA ASP A 151 42.62 -11.94 -42.18
C ASP A 151 42.49 -13.46 -41.89
N ASP A 152 41.58 -14.15 -42.59
CA ASP A 152 41.45 -15.63 -42.67
C ASP A 152 42.02 -16.15 -44.00
#